data_AF-A0A255PUK8-F1
#
_entry.id   AF-A0A255PUK8-F1
#
_cell.length_a   1.000
_cell.length_b   1.000
_cell.length_c   1.000
_cell.angle_alpha   90.00
_cell.angle_beta   90.00
_cell.angle_gamma   90.00
#
_symmetry.space_group_name_H-M   'P 1'
#
loop_
_entity.id
_entity.type
_entity.pdbx_description
1 polymer ?
#
loop_
_entity_poly.entity_id
_entity_poly.type
_entity_poly.pdbx_seq_one_letter_code
_entity_poly.pdbx_strand_id
1 'polypeptide(L)' 'MLYTRMVDDLPGGRVRILTQETQIGRPAVGPARQTPDPMLNGHQAWLDGPVRAASGRTGA' A
#
# COMPACT_ATOMS: atom_id res chain seq x y z
N MET A 1 6.14 14.25 6.20
CA MET A 1 5.53 13.02 5.68
C MET A 1 6.15 12.75 4.33
N LEU A 2 6.70 11.56 4.12
CA LEU A 2 7.22 11.10 2.83
C LEU A 2 6.42 9.89 2.40
N TYR A 3 6.00 9.85 1.14
CA TYR A 3 5.32 8.71 0.54
C TYR A 3 6.08 8.29 -0.72
N THR A 4 6.30 6.98 -0.87
CA THR A 4 7.03 6.41 -2.00
C THR A 4 6.29 5.19 -2.52
N ARG A 5 6.23 5.09 -3.84
CA ARG A 5 5.72 3.95 -4.58
C ARG A 5 6.73 3.52 -5.60
N MET A 6 6.99 2.22 -5.64
CA MET A 6 7.83 1.57 -6.64
C MET A 6 7.02 0.48 -7.34
N VAL A 7 7.18 0.39 -8.65
CA VAL A 7 6.54 -0.63 -9.49
C VAL A 7 7.66 -1.29 -10.29
N ASP A 8 7.84 -2.59 -10.10
CA ASP A 8 8.88 -3.37 -10.75
C ASP A 8 8.28 -4.53 -11.54
N ASP A 9 8.78 -4.73 -12.76
CA ASP A 9 8.54 -5.95 -13.51
C ASP A 9 9.38 -7.09 -12.93
N LEU A 10 8.75 -8.24 -12.73
CA LEU A 10 9.39 -9.45 -12.24
C LEU A 10 9.29 -10.58 -13.28
N PRO A 11 10.25 -11.52 -13.29
CA PRO A 11 10.19 -12.68 -14.18
C PRO A 11 8.88 -13.46 -14.06
N GLY A 12 8.43 -14.04 -15.18
CA GLY A 12 7.18 -14.81 -15.25
C GLY A 12 5.92 -13.95 -15.37
N GLY A 13 6.03 -12.73 -15.93
CA GLY A 13 4.88 -11.85 -16.18
C GLY A 13 4.23 -11.31 -14.91
N ARG A 14 5.00 -11.16 -13.82
CA ARG A 14 4.52 -10.64 -12.54
C ARG A 14 4.94 -9.19 -12.37
N VAL A 15 4.13 -8.43 -11.65
CA VAL A 15 4.45 -7.05 -11.26
C VAL A 15 4.49 -6.98 -9.74
N ARG A 16 5.51 -6.32 -9.19
CA ARG A 16 5.58 -5.96 -7.77
C ARG A 16 5.23 -4.49 -7.61
N ILE A 17 4.34 -4.20 -6.67
CA ILE A 17 4.04 -2.85 -6.22
C ILE A 17 4.48 -2.75 -4.76
N LEU A 18 5.39 -1.83 -4.46
CA LEU A 18 5.84 -1.55 -3.10
C LEU A 18 5.42 -0.14 -2.71
N THR A 19 4.72 -0.01 -1.58
CA THR A 19 4.39 1.28 -0.97
C THR A 19 5.14 1.42 0.33
N GLN A 20 5.71 2.60 0.57
CA GLN A 20 6.32 2.96 1.84
C GLN A 20 5.92 4.37 2.21
N GLU A 21 5.74 4.60 3.51
CA GLU A 21 5.47 5.91 4.05
C GLU A 21 6.29 6.13 5.31
N THR A 22 6.88 7.31 5.44
CA THR A 22 7.50 7.77 6.69
C THR A 22 6.68 8.91 7.26
N GLN A 23 6.15 8.68 8.46
CA GLN A 23 5.40 9.67 9.23
C GLN A 23 6.25 10.16 10.40
N ILE A 24 6.43 11.49 10.51
CA ILE A 24 7.25 12.12 11.53
C ILE A 24 6.39 13.11 12.31
N GLY A 25 6.51 13.11 13.63
CA GLY A 25 5.87 14.06 14.54
C GLY A 25 4.78 13.46 15.42
N ARG A 26 4.24 14.28 16.33
CA ARG A 26 3.23 13.85 17.32
C ARG A 26 2.01 13.12 16.72
N PRO A 27 1.45 13.52 15.56
CA PRO A 27 0.32 12.82 14.97
C PRO A 27 0.60 11.35 14.61
N ALA A 28 1.86 10.99 14.34
CA ALA A 28 2.24 9.62 13.97
C ALA A 28 2.28 8.67 15.17
N VAL A 29 2.41 9.20 16.40
CA VAL A 29 2.58 8.39 17.62
C VAL A 29 1.33 7.56 17.94
N GLY A 30 0.14 8.13 17.72
CA GLY A 30 -1.13 7.45 17.97
C GLY A 30 -1.33 6.26 17.03
N PRO A 31 -1.35 6.46 15.70
CA PRO A 31 -1.45 5.40 14.70
C PRO A 31 -0.41 4.30 14.88
N ALA A 32 0.85 4.64 15.12
CA ALA A 32 1.95 3.68 15.27
C ALA A 32 1.82 2.73 16.48
N ARG A 33 0.91 3.01 17.43
CA ARG A 33 0.65 2.18 18.61
C ARG A 33 -0.61 1.34 18.50
N GLN A 34 -1.39 1.50 17.43
CA GLN A 34 -2.64 0.77 17.26
C GLN A 34 -2.36 -0.64 16.74
N THR A 35 -3.19 -1.59 17.16
CA THR A 35 -3.20 -2.96 16.63
C THR A 35 -4.67 -3.35 16.40
N PRO A 36 -5.09 -3.61 15.15
CA PRO A 36 -4.26 -3.64 13.93
C PRO A 36 -3.74 -2.25 13.51
N ASP A 37 -2.61 -2.22 12.79
CA ASP A 37 -1.98 -0.97 12.33
C ASP A 37 -2.84 -0.30 11.22
N PRO A 38 -3.38 0.89 11.46
CA PRO A 38 -4.25 1.57 10.51
C PRO A 38 -3.52 2.00 9.23
N MET A 39 -2.22 2.31 9.29
CA MET A 39 -1.45 2.71 8.11
C MET A 39 -1.21 1.52 7.19
N LEU A 40 -0.90 0.35 7.76
CA LEU A 40 -0.77 -0.90 7.02
C LEU A 40 -2.09 -1.25 6.31
N ASN A 41 -3.21 -1.18 7.02
CA ASN A 41 -4.53 -1.46 6.45
C ASN A 41 -4.91 -0.47 5.34
N GLY A 42 -4.64 0.82 5.53
CA GLY A 42 -4.90 1.85 4.52
C GLY A 42 -4.08 1.64 3.24
N HIS A 43 -2.79 1.31 3.36
CA HIS A 43 -1.95 0.99 2.21
C HIS A 43 -2.40 -0.27 1.49
N GLN A 44 -2.85 -1.29 2.22
CA GLN A 44 -3.40 -2.52 1.63
C GLN A 44 -4.69 -2.23 0.85
N ALA A 45 -5.65 -1.52 1.45
CA ALA A 45 -6.89 -1.15 0.77
C ALA A 45 -6.63 -0.32 -0.49
N TRP A 46 -5.62 0.54 -0.44
CA TRP A 46 -5.16 1.28 -1.61
C TRP A 46 -4.60 0.32 -2.68
N LEU A 47 -3.76 -0.67 -2.30
CA LEU A 47 -3.13 -1.63 -3.23
C LEU A 47 -4.16 -2.52 -3.94
N ASP A 48 -5.24 -2.87 -3.26
CA ASP A 48 -6.30 -3.72 -3.80
C ASP A 48 -6.96 -3.08 -5.04
N GLY A 49 -7.09 -1.75 -5.07
CA GLY A 49 -7.65 -0.99 -6.19
C GLY A 49 -6.96 -1.23 -7.54
N PRO A 50 -5.70 -0.81 -7.73
CA PRO A 50 -4.98 -1.01 -8.99
C PRO A 50 -4.70 -2.48 -9.29
N VAL A 51 -4.47 -3.33 -8.27
CA VAL A 51 -4.31 -4.77 -8.51
C VAL A 51 -5.59 -5.36 -9.11
N ARG A 52 -6.78 -4.98 -8.58
CA ARG A 52 -8.06 -5.39 -9.13
C ARG A 52 -8.23 -4.89 -10.57
N ALA A 53 -8.00 -3.61 -10.81
CA ALA A 53 -8.10 -3.01 -12.14
C ALA A 53 -7.16 -3.67 -13.17
N ALA A 54 -5.90 -3.92 -12.81
CA ALA A 54 -4.91 -4.54 -13.69
C ALA A 54 -5.19 -6.04 -13.93
N SER A 55 -5.77 -6.74 -12.95
CA SER A 55 -6.10 -8.16 -13.09
C SER A 55 -7.28 -8.44 -14.03
N GLY A 56 -7.93 -7.42 -14.59
CA GLY A 56 -9.14 -7.59 -15.41
C GLY A 56 -10.34 -8.13 -14.63
N ARG A 57 -10.24 -8.23 -13.30
CA ARG A 57 -11.33 -8.57 -12.39
C ARG A 57 -12.20 -7.33 -12.16
N THR A 58 -12.83 -6.87 -13.23
CA THR A 58 -13.96 -5.94 -13.16
C THR A 58 -15.04 -6.64 -12.32
N GLY A 59 -15.59 -5.95 -11.32
CA GLY A 59 -16.50 -6.58 -10.38
C GLY A 59 -17.69 -7.25 -11.06
N ALA A 60 -18.02 -8.46 -10.57
CA ALA A 60 -19.41 -8.79 -10.29
C ALA A 60 -19.89 -7.98 -9.08
#